data_AF-A0A1J1LHF6-F1
#
_entry.id   AF-A0A1J1LHF6-F1
#
_cell.length_a   1.000
_cell.length_b   1.000
_cell.length_c   1.000
_cell.angle_alpha   90.00
_cell.angle_beta   90.00
_cell.angle_gamma   90.00
#
_symmetry.space_group_name_H-M   'P 1'
#
loop_
_entity.id
_entity.type
_entity.pdbx_description
1 polymer ?
#
loop_
_entity_poly.entity_id
_entity_poly.type
_entity_poly.pdbx_seq_one_letter_code
_entity_poly.pdbx_strand_id
1 'polypeptide(L)'
;MLRSSKGKLLLKSEALLEEFIWLHLQPLLNLEPVKRQYFINKQNRSDILGVNPDGRLAILELKKGEGKASIDQLLRYQDFFGKESHQDPNFKRVDFSKKFLLIAIASHFNNSTIDYAQKMIPDCLLLTHEVKQYDNGEYFLVLKKLDNRILSKIPIEIIEDSLFESLPSFIQGYLLDKPEIRERILLIIQKILSYSPDLSLETQYNYSSKEMFFAKFNKKGELLTDKTCVSFMYDPAEETNPKDKLSLYVYLPTIFSMVTKNVKRVDRIRICTDDYTNVEKFEDFYTRCYRDDPCYLNYPLRTTEINEVYKSFQDYYINYRKYMKSRQKLRPVDASDFTSVDSIIQMALEDWSVR
;
A
#
# COMPACT_ATOMS: atom_id res chain seq x y z
N MET A 1 10.59 -14.97 -0.88
CA MET A 1 9.41 -14.60 -0.04
C MET A 1 9.54 -15.12 1.40
N LEU A 2 9.99 -16.37 1.54
CA LEU A 2 10.24 -17.01 2.82
C LEU A 2 11.71 -16.89 3.23
N ARG A 3 11.98 -17.19 4.51
CA ARG A 3 13.32 -17.47 5.03
C ARG A 3 13.29 -18.70 5.92
N SER A 4 14.38 -19.45 5.97
CA SER A 4 14.55 -20.51 6.97
C SER A 4 15.18 -19.95 8.25
N SER A 5 14.68 -20.34 9.41
CA SER A 5 15.27 -20.03 10.71
C SER A 5 14.92 -21.11 11.73
N LYS A 6 15.94 -21.71 12.36
CA LYS A 6 15.78 -22.78 13.36
C LYS A 6 14.86 -23.93 12.89
N GLY A 7 14.99 -24.34 11.63
CA GLY A 7 14.17 -25.41 11.03
C GLY A 7 12.73 -25.02 10.69
N LYS A 8 12.37 -23.74 10.80
CA LYS A 8 11.06 -23.20 10.44
C LYS A 8 11.16 -22.32 9.20
N LEU A 9 10.15 -22.39 8.34
CA LEU A 9 9.94 -21.39 7.30
C LEU A 9 9.19 -20.20 7.92
N LEU A 10 9.67 -18.99 7.68
CA LEU A 10 9.08 -17.75 8.18
C LEU A 10 8.92 -16.77 7.00
N LEU A 11 8.03 -15.80 7.14
CA LEU A 11 8.02 -14.66 6.22
C LEU A 11 9.33 -13.87 6.31
N LYS A 12 9.81 -13.37 5.17
CA LYS A 12 11.15 -12.76 5.05
C LYS A 12 11.35 -11.47 5.85
N SER A 13 10.29 -10.75 6.21
CA SER A 13 10.36 -9.47 6.96
C SER A 13 9.23 -9.38 8.00
N GLU A 14 9.45 -8.56 9.03
CA GLU A 14 8.42 -8.22 10.03
C GLU A 14 7.28 -7.45 9.38
N ALA A 15 7.61 -6.50 8.49
CA ALA A 15 6.61 -5.75 7.73
C ALA A 15 5.70 -6.67 6.91
N LEU A 16 6.22 -7.70 6.22
CA LEU A 16 5.37 -8.63 5.47
C LEU A 16 4.48 -9.48 6.38
N LEU A 17 5.00 -9.90 7.54
CA LEU A 17 4.21 -10.60 8.56
C LEU A 17 3.06 -9.72 9.07
N GLU A 18 3.34 -8.45 9.35
CA GLU A 18 2.35 -7.47 9.80
C GLU A 18 1.29 -7.18 8.73
N GLU A 19 1.68 -6.99 7.46
CA GLU A 19 0.74 -6.82 6.34
C GLU A 19 -0.21 -8.01 6.26
N PHE A 20 0.35 -9.23 6.29
CA PHE A 20 -0.42 -10.44 6.14
C PHE A 20 -1.35 -10.70 7.34
N ILE A 21 -0.88 -10.48 8.57
CA ILE A 21 -1.74 -10.59 9.77
C ILE A 21 -2.83 -9.52 9.77
N TRP A 22 -2.53 -8.29 9.34
CA TRP A 22 -3.53 -7.22 9.24
C TRP A 22 -4.65 -7.55 8.27
N LEU A 23 -4.33 -8.05 7.08
CA LEU A 23 -5.31 -8.42 6.06
C LEU A 23 -6.20 -9.59 6.50
N HIS A 24 -5.68 -10.45 7.37
CA HIS A 24 -6.35 -11.67 7.81
C HIS A 24 -6.67 -11.67 9.31
N LEU A 25 -6.83 -10.49 9.89
CA LEU A 25 -6.95 -10.32 11.34
C LEU A 25 -8.19 -11.05 11.91
N GLN A 26 -9.31 -10.97 11.19
CA GLN A 26 -10.56 -11.64 11.56
C GLN A 26 -10.43 -13.18 11.48
N PRO A 27 -10.06 -13.83 10.36
CA PRO A 27 -9.94 -15.29 10.33
C PRO A 27 -8.80 -15.84 11.20
N LEU A 28 -7.74 -15.07 11.47
CA LEU A 28 -6.62 -15.54 12.30
C LEU A 28 -6.88 -15.42 13.80
N LEU A 29 -7.52 -14.33 14.25
CA LEU A 29 -7.60 -13.98 15.68
C LEU A 29 -9.01 -13.61 16.14
N ASN A 30 -10.00 -13.62 15.25
CA ASN A 30 -11.37 -13.15 15.50
C ASN A 30 -11.39 -11.71 16.01
N LEU A 31 -10.62 -10.84 15.35
CA LEU A 31 -10.48 -9.43 15.67
C LEU A 31 -10.83 -8.58 14.45
N GLU A 32 -11.65 -7.56 14.68
CA GLU A 32 -11.93 -6.52 13.69
C GLU A 32 -10.81 -5.47 13.71
N PRO A 33 -10.32 -5.01 12.55
CA PRO A 33 -9.28 -3.98 12.49
C PRO A 33 -9.73 -2.67 13.14
N VAL A 34 -8.87 -2.07 13.98
CA VAL A 34 -9.07 -0.73 14.55
C VAL A 34 -8.06 0.23 13.97
N LYS A 35 -6.77 -0.08 14.11
CA LYS A 35 -5.70 0.75 13.57
C LYS A 35 -4.43 -0.04 13.41
N ARG A 36 -3.63 0.30 12.43
CA ARG A 36 -2.29 -0.25 12.23
C ARG A 36 -1.25 0.82 12.49
N GLN A 37 -0.10 0.44 13.05
CA GLN A 37 1.01 1.33 13.28
C GLN A 37 0.56 2.62 14.00
N TYR A 38 -0.19 2.46 15.09
CA TYR A 38 -0.76 3.57 15.86
C TYR A 38 0.30 4.22 16.76
N PHE A 39 0.43 5.54 16.69
CA PHE A 39 1.38 6.29 17.51
C PHE A 39 0.93 6.32 18.96
N ILE A 40 1.72 5.70 19.82
CA ILE A 40 1.56 5.74 21.28
C ILE A 40 2.20 7.01 21.82
N ASN A 41 3.32 7.42 21.22
CA ASN A 41 3.95 8.71 21.42
C ASN A 41 4.85 9.03 20.22
N LYS A 42 5.66 10.10 20.31
CA LYS A 42 6.57 10.51 19.23
C LYS A 42 7.59 9.44 18.84
N GLN A 43 7.91 8.49 19.73
CA GLN A 43 8.96 7.49 19.53
C GLN A 43 8.45 6.05 19.44
N ASN A 44 7.22 5.77 19.86
CA ASN A 44 6.68 4.41 19.94
C ASN A 44 5.39 4.28 19.15
N ARG A 45 5.26 3.14 18.48
CA ARG A 45 4.15 2.83 17.59
C ARG A 45 3.77 1.37 17.79
N SER A 46 2.50 1.09 18.04
CA SER A 46 2.01 -0.28 18.15
C SER A 46 1.77 -0.87 16.77
N ASP A 47 2.13 -2.12 16.54
CA ASP A 47 2.00 -2.72 15.21
C ASP A 47 0.55 -2.83 14.74
N ILE A 48 -0.31 -3.51 15.51
CA ILE A 48 -1.72 -3.71 15.15
C ILE A 48 -2.61 -3.51 16.38
N LEU A 49 -3.69 -2.75 16.20
CA LEU A 49 -4.81 -2.64 17.12
C LEU A 49 -6.05 -3.24 16.45
N GLY A 50 -6.75 -4.09 17.20
CA GLY A 50 -8.02 -4.68 16.80
C GLY A 50 -9.04 -4.62 17.92
N VAL A 51 -10.28 -5.01 17.63
CA VAL A 51 -11.34 -5.14 18.63
C VAL A 51 -11.99 -6.50 18.48
N ASN A 52 -12.16 -7.20 19.61
CA ASN A 52 -12.84 -8.49 19.60
C ASN A 52 -14.37 -8.31 19.60
N PRO A 53 -15.17 -9.37 19.40
CA PRO A 53 -16.63 -9.27 19.41
C PRO A 53 -17.21 -8.73 20.73
N ASP A 54 -16.49 -8.87 21.84
CA ASP A 54 -16.89 -8.32 23.14
C ASP A 54 -16.52 -6.82 23.28
N GLY A 55 -15.99 -6.15 22.26
CA GLY A 55 -15.58 -4.75 22.33
C GLY A 55 -14.26 -4.51 23.07
N ARG A 56 -13.50 -5.56 23.41
CA ARG A 56 -12.18 -5.43 24.07
C ARG A 56 -11.14 -5.00 23.05
N LEU A 57 -10.38 -3.96 23.38
CA LEU A 57 -9.19 -3.58 22.59
C LEU A 57 -8.16 -4.71 22.65
N ALA A 58 -7.76 -5.19 21.48
CA ALA A 58 -6.62 -6.06 21.30
C ALA A 58 -5.41 -5.26 20.83
N ILE A 59 -4.30 -5.39 21.54
CA ILE A 59 -3.03 -4.74 21.25
C ILE A 59 -2.05 -5.84 20.86
N LEU A 60 -1.61 -5.81 19.60
CA LEU A 60 -0.73 -6.81 19.02
C LEU A 60 0.64 -6.20 18.78
N GLU A 61 1.67 -6.93 19.20
CA GLU A 61 3.07 -6.62 18.88
C GLU A 61 3.73 -7.82 18.23
N LEU A 62 4.37 -7.58 17.09
CA LEU A 62 4.91 -8.60 16.23
C LEU A 62 6.44 -8.55 16.25
N LYS A 63 7.07 -9.73 16.27
CA LYS A 63 8.51 -9.86 16.10
C LYS A 63 8.84 -10.95 15.11
N LYS A 64 9.72 -10.61 14.16
CA LYS A 64 10.31 -11.59 13.25
C LYS A 64 11.17 -12.64 13.97
N GLY A 65 11.68 -12.29 15.16
CA GLY A 65 12.68 -13.05 15.94
C GLY A 65 12.17 -13.44 17.32
N GLU A 66 12.97 -13.16 18.35
CA GLU A 66 12.64 -13.39 19.77
C GLU A 66 11.62 -12.35 20.27
N GLY A 67 10.63 -12.79 21.05
CA GLY A 67 9.52 -11.95 21.49
C GLY A 67 9.73 -11.12 22.74
N LYS A 68 10.93 -11.08 23.35
CA LYS A 68 11.15 -10.35 24.63
C LYS A 68 10.77 -8.87 24.52
N ALA A 69 11.24 -8.20 23.46
CA ALA A 69 10.95 -6.79 23.23
C ALA A 69 9.43 -6.52 23.11
N SER A 70 8.67 -7.49 22.60
CA SER A 70 7.21 -7.36 22.48
C SER A 70 6.53 -7.22 23.83
N ILE A 71 7.02 -7.92 24.86
CA ILE A 71 6.45 -7.88 26.20
C ILE A 71 6.61 -6.47 26.80
N ASP A 72 7.80 -5.90 26.67
CA ASP A 72 8.09 -4.54 27.14
C ASP A 72 7.27 -3.48 26.40
N GLN A 73 7.06 -3.68 25.09
CA GLN A 73 6.21 -2.80 24.28
C GLN A 73 4.73 -2.89 24.70
N LEU A 74 4.20 -4.10 24.86
CA LEU A 74 2.82 -4.32 25.27
C LEU A 74 2.52 -3.72 26.66
N LEU A 75 3.46 -3.82 27.61
CA LEU A 75 3.35 -3.16 28.91
C LEU A 75 3.19 -1.64 28.76
N ARG A 76 4.06 -1.01 27.95
CA ARG A 76 3.98 0.44 27.70
C ARG A 76 2.66 0.84 27.04
N TYR A 77 2.16 0.01 26.13
CA TYR A 77 0.94 0.30 25.39
C TYR A 77 -0.29 0.10 26.27
N GLN A 78 -0.32 -0.94 27.10
CA GLN A 78 -1.34 -1.14 28.13
C GLN A 78 -1.42 0.08 29.05
N ASP A 79 -0.27 0.56 29.54
CA ASP A 79 -0.22 1.75 30.39
C ASP A 79 -0.74 3.01 29.69
N PHE A 80 -0.38 3.19 28.42
CA PHE A 80 -0.84 4.32 27.61
C PHE A 80 -2.37 4.29 27.45
N PHE A 81 -2.92 3.16 26.97
CA PHE A 81 -4.36 3.04 26.74
C PHE A 81 -5.16 3.06 28.05
N GLY A 82 -4.56 2.67 29.18
CA GLY A 82 -5.23 2.73 30.49
C GLY A 82 -5.31 4.13 31.11
N LYS A 83 -4.48 5.09 30.67
CA LYS A 83 -4.38 6.43 31.27
C LYS A 83 -5.10 7.52 30.49
N GLU A 84 -5.24 7.38 29.18
CA GLU A 84 -5.79 8.43 28.32
C GLU A 84 -7.28 8.28 28.05
N SER A 85 -7.97 9.42 27.90
CA SER A 85 -9.35 9.47 27.39
C SER A 85 -9.31 9.42 25.86
N HIS A 86 -9.66 8.28 25.28
CA HIS A 86 -9.58 8.05 23.84
C HIS A 86 -10.76 8.68 23.10
N GLN A 87 -10.55 9.88 22.56
CA GLN A 87 -11.51 10.54 21.67
C GLN A 87 -11.25 10.26 20.19
N ASP A 88 -10.23 9.46 19.86
CA ASP A 88 -9.93 9.14 18.47
C ASP A 88 -11.11 8.33 17.87
N PRO A 89 -11.70 8.81 16.74
CA PRO A 89 -12.80 8.15 16.05
C PRO A 89 -12.58 6.67 15.68
N ASN A 90 -11.33 6.23 15.55
CA ASN A 90 -10.99 4.83 15.27
C ASN A 90 -11.47 3.89 16.41
N PHE A 91 -11.60 4.40 17.64
CA PHE A 91 -11.95 3.60 18.81
C PHE A 91 -13.44 3.59 19.17
N LYS A 92 -14.34 4.04 18.28
CA LYS A 92 -15.80 4.07 18.52
C LYS A 92 -16.41 2.74 18.98
N ARG A 93 -15.82 1.61 18.57
CA ARG A 93 -16.28 0.25 18.90
C ARG A 93 -15.62 -0.33 20.16
N VAL A 94 -14.66 0.37 20.76
CA VAL A 94 -13.86 -0.12 21.87
C VAL A 94 -14.48 0.29 23.19
N ASP A 95 -14.67 -0.69 24.06
CA ASP A 95 -15.03 -0.49 25.46
C ASP A 95 -13.77 -0.49 26.34
N PHE A 96 -13.27 0.71 26.64
CA PHE A 96 -12.08 0.90 27.48
C PHE A 96 -12.30 0.55 28.96
N SER A 97 -13.53 0.27 29.40
CA SER A 97 -13.77 -0.27 30.74
C SER A 97 -13.35 -1.73 30.86
N LYS A 98 -13.23 -2.44 29.72
CA LYS A 98 -12.82 -3.85 29.69
C LYS A 98 -11.32 -4.00 29.65
N LYS A 99 -10.84 -5.08 30.26
CA LYS A 99 -9.42 -5.45 30.24
C LYS A 99 -8.94 -5.70 28.80
N PHE A 100 -7.84 -5.06 28.40
CA PHE A 100 -7.23 -5.23 27.09
C PHE A 100 -6.81 -6.68 26.83
N LEU A 101 -6.81 -7.06 25.55
CA LEU A 101 -6.25 -8.31 25.05
C LEU A 101 -4.82 -8.03 24.57
N LEU A 102 -3.82 -8.46 25.34
CA LEU A 102 -2.41 -8.30 24.95
C LEU A 102 -1.97 -9.55 24.19
N ILE A 103 -1.44 -9.37 22.98
CA ILE A 103 -1.04 -10.49 22.12
C ILE A 103 0.37 -10.21 21.59
N ALA A 104 1.31 -11.09 21.91
CA ALA A 104 2.66 -11.05 21.34
C ALA A 104 2.81 -12.17 20.30
N ILE A 105 3.19 -11.82 19.07
CA ILE A 105 3.39 -12.79 17.99
C ILE A 105 4.87 -12.78 17.59
N ALA A 106 5.59 -13.87 17.84
CA ALA A 106 7.03 -13.96 17.58
C ALA A 106 7.42 -15.26 16.87
N SER A 107 8.64 -15.37 16.33
CA SER A 107 9.08 -16.66 15.78
C SER A 107 9.32 -17.72 16.87
N HIS A 108 9.70 -17.25 18.06
CA HIS A 108 9.91 -18.06 19.26
C HIS A 108 9.95 -17.19 20.53
N PHE A 109 9.67 -17.82 21.67
CA PHE A 109 9.91 -17.30 23.01
C PHE A 109 10.77 -18.30 23.77
N ASN A 110 11.85 -17.84 24.40
CA ASN A 110 12.64 -18.68 25.32
C ASN A 110 11.99 -18.69 26.72
N ASN A 111 12.41 -19.63 27.57
CA ASN A 111 11.84 -19.80 28.91
C ASN A 111 11.96 -18.52 29.75
N SER A 112 13.08 -17.81 29.69
CA SER A 112 13.25 -16.55 30.43
C SER A 112 12.27 -15.46 29.99
N THR A 113 11.95 -15.39 28.69
CA THR A 113 10.92 -14.47 28.17
C THR A 113 9.52 -14.90 28.60
N ILE A 114 9.23 -16.20 28.58
CA ILE A 114 7.94 -16.74 29.04
C ILE A 114 7.72 -16.42 30.52
N ASP A 115 8.72 -16.72 31.37
CA ASP A 115 8.69 -16.43 32.80
C ASP A 115 8.54 -14.92 33.05
N TYR A 116 9.22 -14.09 32.26
CA TYR A 116 9.11 -12.64 32.33
C TYR A 116 7.69 -12.17 31.97
N ALA A 117 7.13 -12.66 30.86
CA ALA A 117 5.76 -12.34 30.45
C ALA A 117 4.73 -12.77 31.50
N GLN A 118 4.87 -13.96 32.08
CA GLN A 118 3.98 -14.46 33.14
C GLN A 118 4.03 -13.59 34.40
N LYS A 119 5.18 -13.00 34.73
CA LYS A 119 5.31 -12.09 35.88
C LYS A 119 4.73 -10.70 35.61
N MET A 120 4.97 -10.16 34.42
CA MET A 120 4.63 -8.76 34.11
C MET A 120 3.23 -8.60 33.52
N ILE A 121 2.81 -9.51 32.65
CA ILE A 121 1.50 -9.52 31.96
C ILE A 121 0.93 -10.95 31.92
N PRO A 122 0.45 -11.49 33.06
CA PRO A 122 0.02 -12.90 33.18
C PRO A 122 -1.00 -13.37 32.15
N ASP A 123 -1.87 -12.47 31.67
CA ASP A 123 -2.92 -12.77 30.69
C ASP A 123 -2.51 -12.46 29.24
N CYS A 124 -1.22 -12.25 28.97
CA CYS A 124 -0.71 -12.04 27.63
C CYS A 124 -0.76 -13.33 26.81
N LEU A 125 -1.38 -13.27 25.64
CA LEU A 125 -1.40 -14.37 24.70
C LEU A 125 -0.10 -14.39 23.89
N LEU A 126 0.77 -15.34 24.21
CA LEU A 126 2.02 -15.57 23.48
C LEU A 126 1.79 -16.56 22.33
N LEU A 127 1.99 -16.08 21.10
CA LEU A 127 1.81 -16.87 19.88
C LEU A 127 3.10 -16.95 19.09
N THR A 128 3.43 -18.16 18.62
CA THR A 128 4.47 -18.36 17.63
C THR A 128 3.90 -18.39 16.22
N HIS A 129 4.63 -17.84 15.25
CA HIS A 129 4.29 -17.93 13.83
C HIS A 129 5.29 -18.79 13.06
N GLU A 130 4.80 -19.46 12.02
CA GLU A 130 5.60 -20.12 11.00
C GLU A 130 4.77 -20.37 9.74
N VAL A 131 5.45 -20.56 8.62
CA VAL A 131 4.86 -21.08 7.39
C VAL A 131 5.10 -22.59 7.35
N LYS A 132 4.03 -23.36 7.14
CA LYS A 132 4.08 -24.82 7.05
C LYS A 132 3.51 -25.31 5.74
N GLN A 133 4.23 -26.20 5.08
CA GLN A 133 3.69 -27.02 4.02
C GLN A 133 2.96 -28.23 4.62
N TYR A 134 1.78 -28.55 4.09
CA TYR A 134 1.01 -29.73 4.46
C TYR A 134 1.12 -30.81 3.36
N ASP A 135 0.63 -32.01 3.65
CA ASP A 135 0.80 -33.19 2.78
C ASP A 135 0.22 -33.01 1.37
N ASN A 136 -0.76 -32.12 1.22
CA ASN A 136 -1.35 -31.74 -0.07
C ASN A 136 -0.50 -30.74 -0.87
N GLY A 137 0.68 -30.38 -0.37
CA GLY A 137 1.59 -29.41 -0.98
C GLY A 137 1.25 -27.95 -0.66
N GLU A 138 0.11 -27.67 -0.03
CA GLU A 138 -0.31 -26.30 0.29
C GLU A 138 0.48 -25.73 1.46
N TYR A 139 0.74 -24.42 1.39
CA TYR A 139 1.40 -23.68 2.45
C TYR A 139 0.39 -22.88 3.26
N PHE A 140 0.61 -22.81 4.57
CA PHE A 140 -0.20 -22.04 5.49
C PHE A 140 0.69 -21.20 6.41
N LEU A 141 0.29 -19.95 6.66
CA LEU A 141 0.76 -19.24 7.85
C LEU A 141 0.01 -19.80 9.05
N VAL A 142 0.75 -20.28 10.05
CA VAL A 142 0.21 -20.93 11.24
C VAL A 142 0.55 -20.10 12.47
N LEU A 143 -0.45 -19.79 13.29
CA LEU A 143 -0.29 -19.24 14.63
C LEU A 143 -0.47 -20.34 15.66
N LYS A 144 0.49 -20.49 16.57
CA LYS A 144 0.48 -21.52 17.62
C LYS A 144 0.66 -20.94 19.00
N LYS A 145 0.04 -21.58 19.99
CA LYS A 145 0.35 -21.34 21.40
C LYS A 145 1.69 -21.97 21.79
N LEU A 146 2.18 -21.64 22.99
CA LEU A 146 3.45 -22.15 23.52
C LEU A 146 3.49 -23.67 23.70
N ASP A 147 2.32 -24.30 23.88
CA ASP A 147 2.12 -25.75 23.93
C ASP A 147 2.14 -26.42 22.53
N ASN A 148 2.52 -25.68 21.48
CA ASN A 148 2.50 -26.05 20.07
C ASN A 148 1.10 -26.32 19.47
N ARG A 149 0.02 -26.11 20.23
CA ARG A 149 -1.34 -26.19 19.67
C ARG A 149 -1.56 -25.08 18.67
N ILE A 150 -2.03 -25.44 17.48
CA ILE A 150 -2.44 -24.48 16.46
C ILE A 150 -3.65 -23.72 16.97
N LEU A 151 -3.53 -22.40 17.04
CA LEU A 151 -4.65 -21.50 17.31
C LEU A 151 -5.47 -21.31 16.03
N SER A 152 -4.77 -20.96 14.95
CA SER A 152 -5.35 -20.70 13.64
C SER A 152 -4.31 -20.91 12.55
N LYS A 153 -4.80 -21.09 11.32
CA LYS A 153 -3.97 -21.13 10.12
C LYS A 153 -4.72 -20.51 8.97
N ILE A 154 -3.99 -19.92 8.03
CA ILE A 154 -4.57 -19.39 6.80
C ILE A 154 -3.70 -19.78 5.61
N PRO A 155 -4.29 -20.14 4.45
CA PRO A 155 -3.53 -20.44 3.25
C PRO A 155 -2.63 -19.27 2.88
N ILE A 156 -1.44 -19.58 2.39
CA ILE A 156 -0.52 -18.60 1.81
C ILE A 156 0.15 -19.22 0.60
N GLU A 157 0.12 -18.52 -0.53
CA GLU A 157 0.83 -18.96 -1.73
C GLU A 157 2.32 -18.59 -1.62
N ILE A 158 3.21 -19.49 -2.03
CA ILE A 158 4.65 -19.21 -2.07
C ILE A 158 5.03 -18.80 -3.47
N ILE A 159 5.39 -17.52 -3.61
CA ILE A 159 5.78 -16.91 -4.88
C ILE A 159 7.31 -16.87 -4.95
N GLU A 160 7.86 -17.61 -5.91
CA GLU A 160 9.30 -17.64 -6.24
C GLU A 160 9.59 -16.75 -7.46
N ASP A 161 9.30 -15.46 -7.33
CA ASP A 161 9.53 -14.47 -8.38
C ASP A 161 10.41 -13.33 -7.85
N SER A 162 11.52 -13.04 -8.53
CA SER A 162 12.51 -12.07 -8.09
C SER A 162 11.97 -10.64 -8.10
N LEU A 163 11.08 -10.30 -9.04
CA LEU A 163 10.42 -9.01 -9.09
C LEU A 163 9.47 -8.88 -7.90
N PHE A 164 8.59 -9.85 -7.66
CA PHE A 164 7.71 -9.89 -6.49
C PHE A 164 8.50 -9.73 -5.19
N GLU A 165 9.64 -10.41 -5.09
CA GLU A 165 10.50 -10.32 -3.92
C GLU A 165 11.14 -8.95 -3.69
N SER A 166 11.35 -8.19 -4.76
CA SER A 166 11.88 -6.82 -4.70
C SER A 166 10.83 -5.78 -4.31
N LEU A 167 9.53 -6.10 -4.40
CA LEU A 167 8.46 -5.16 -4.15
C LEU A 167 8.39 -4.74 -2.66
N PRO A 168 7.77 -3.60 -2.35
CA PRO A 168 7.46 -3.22 -0.97
C PRO A 168 6.54 -4.24 -0.28
N SER A 169 6.67 -4.40 1.04
CA SER A 169 5.89 -5.41 1.78
C SER A 169 4.38 -5.18 1.69
N PHE A 170 3.91 -3.94 1.56
CA PHE A 170 2.48 -3.64 1.41
C PHE A 170 1.91 -4.09 0.06
N ILE A 171 2.70 -3.97 -1.02
CA ILE A 171 2.31 -4.52 -2.32
C ILE A 171 2.35 -6.05 -2.27
N GLN A 172 3.40 -6.64 -1.71
CA GLN A 172 3.48 -8.11 -1.55
C GLN A 172 2.29 -8.66 -0.75
N GLY A 173 1.94 -8.04 0.39
CA GLY A 173 0.80 -8.43 1.20
C GLY A 173 -0.52 -8.34 0.43
N TYR A 174 -0.74 -7.23 -0.28
CA TYR A 174 -1.94 -7.04 -1.09
C TYR A 174 -2.05 -8.07 -2.23
N LEU A 175 -0.96 -8.35 -2.95
CA LEU A 175 -0.95 -9.33 -4.05
C LEU A 175 -1.04 -10.80 -3.57
N LEU A 176 -0.71 -11.06 -2.31
CA LEU A 176 -0.98 -12.37 -1.68
C LEU A 176 -2.47 -12.53 -1.32
N ASP A 177 -3.14 -11.45 -0.93
CA ASP A 177 -4.58 -11.43 -0.67
C ASP A 177 -5.42 -11.37 -1.96
N LYS A 178 -4.81 -10.91 -3.07
CA LYS A 178 -5.42 -10.72 -4.39
C LYS A 178 -4.66 -11.47 -5.50
N PRO A 179 -4.59 -12.81 -5.45
CA PRO A 179 -3.88 -13.59 -6.46
C PRO A 179 -4.43 -13.38 -7.88
N GLU A 180 -5.71 -13.04 -8.03
CA GLU A 180 -6.39 -12.87 -9.31
C GLU A 180 -5.84 -11.71 -10.17
N ILE A 181 -5.28 -10.67 -9.55
CA ILE A 181 -4.68 -9.51 -10.24
C ILE A 181 -3.14 -9.50 -10.20
N ARG A 182 -2.53 -10.44 -9.47
CA ARG A 182 -1.08 -10.45 -9.21
C ARG A 182 -0.26 -10.45 -10.48
N GLU A 183 -0.49 -11.44 -11.35
CA GLU A 183 0.28 -11.58 -12.59
C GLU A 183 0.16 -10.33 -13.46
N ARG A 184 -1.04 -9.74 -13.50
CA ARG A 184 -1.26 -8.52 -14.27
C ARG A 184 -0.48 -7.33 -13.72
N ILE A 185 -0.45 -7.15 -12.40
CA ILE A 185 0.32 -6.09 -11.76
C ILE A 185 1.83 -6.31 -11.95
N LEU A 186 2.30 -7.55 -11.82
CA LEU A 186 3.72 -7.88 -12.05
C LEU A 186 4.13 -7.57 -13.50
N LEU A 187 3.29 -7.90 -14.49
CA LEU A 187 3.51 -7.54 -15.90
C LEU A 187 3.58 -6.03 -16.12
N ILE A 188 2.70 -5.26 -15.48
CA ILE A 188 2.74 -3.79 -15.53
C ILE A 188 4.06 -3.27 -14.97
N ILE A 189 4.46 -3.74 -13.79
CA ILE A 189 5.69 -3.30 -13.13
C ILE A 189 6.90 -3.67 -13.99
N GLN A 190 6.94 -4.89 -14.53
CA GLN A 190 8.01 -5.35 -15.42
C GLN A 190 8.10 -4.49 -16.69
N LYS A 191 6.96 -4.16 -17.32
CA LYS A 191 6.91 -3.25 -18.48
C LYS A 191 7.50 -1.88 -18.15
N ILE A 192 7.15 -1.32 -17.00
CA ILE A 192 7.65 -0.01 -16.56
C ILE A 192 9.16 -0.06 -16.31
N LEU A 193 9.64 -1.05 -15.54
CA LEU A 193 11.06 -1.19 -15.20
C LEU A 193 11.95 -1.53 -16.41
N SER A 194 11.43 -2.27 -17.39
CA SER A 194 12.17 -2.63 -18.61
C SER A 194 12.26 -1.48 -19.62
N TYR A 195 11.46 -0.43 -19.46
CA TYR A 195 11.41 0.68 -20.42
C TYR A 195 12.68 1.52 -20.41
N SER A 196 13.28 1.77 -19.22
CA SER A 196 14.50 2.56 -19.10
C SER A 196 15.30 2.20 -17.86
N PRO A 197 16.63 2.07 -17.95
CA PRO A 197 17.49 1.78 -16.79
C PRO A 197 17.57 2.95 -15.79
N ASP A 198 17.21 4.17 -16.21
CA ASP A 198 17.16 5.36 -15.34
C ASP A 198 15.92 5.40 -14.45
N LEU A 199 14.93 4.55 -14.73
CA LEU A 199 13.70 4.49 -13.98
C LEU A 199 13.90 3.56 -12.79
N SER A 200 13.64 4.05 -11.58
CA SER A 200 13.73 3.28 -10.35
C SER A 200 12.48 3.40 -9.50
N LEU A 201 12.37 2.47 -8.56
CA LEU A 201 11.23 2.30 -7.65
C LEU A 201 11.53 2.98 -6.31
N GLU A 202 10.63 3.84 -5.84
CA GLU A 202 10.64 4.43 -4.48
C GLU A 202 9.36 4.07 -3.73
N THR A 203 9.42 4.05 -2.40
CA THR A 203 8.21 4.03 -1.55
C THR A 203 8.11 5.28 -0.71
N GLN A 204 6.93 5.91 -0.69
CA GLN A 204 6.59 6.91 0.31
C GLN A 204 5.44 6.44 1.19
N TYR A 205 5.43 6.93 2.43
CA TYR A 205 4.43 6.61 3.43
C TYR A 205 3.82 7.91 3.91
N ASN A 206 2.51 8.07 3.70
CA ASN A 206 1.72 9.14 4.28
C ASN A 206 0.89 8.60 5.46
N TYR A 207 0.20 9.49 6.18
CA TYR A 207 -0.55 9.12 7.39
C TYR A 207 -1.62 8.04 7.17
N SER A 208 -2.26 8.02 5.99
CA SER A 208 -3.32 7.06 5.65
C SER A 208 -2.96 6.12 4.50
N SER A 209 -2.03 6.47 3.62
CA SER A 209 -1.73 5.71 2.40
C SER A 209 -0.24 5.42 2.22
N LYS A 210 0.05 4.41 1.40
CA LYS A 210 1.41 4.01 1.00
C LYS A 210 1.49 4.10 -0.50
N GLU A 211 2.56 4.65 -1.04
CA GLU A 211 2.67 4.85 -2.48
C GLU A 211 4.01 4.32 -2.99
N MET A 212 3.96 3.63 -4.12
CA MET A 212 5.11 3.09 -4.85
C MET A 212 5.26 3.85 -6.16
N PHE A 213 6.34 4.59 -6.32
CA PHE A 213 6.60 5.45 -7.48
C PHE A 213 7.59 4.83 -8.45
N PHE A 214 7.38 5.10 -9.74
CA PHE A 214 8.30 4.80 -10.83
C PHE A 214 8.77 6.10 -11.46
N ALA A 215 10.00 6.52 -11.14
CA ALA A 215 10.48 7.87 -11.45
C ALA A 215 12.01 7.96 -11.59
N LYS A 216 12.50 9.14 -12.04
CA LYS A 216 13.91 9.51 -11.90
C LYS A 216 14.19 10.16 -10.56
N PHE A 217 15.45 10.10 -10.17
CA PHE A 217 15.97 10.70 -8.96
C PHE A 217 17.09 11.67 -9.32
N ASN A 218 17.22 12.73 -8.54
CA ASN A 218 18.36 13.60 -8.68
C ASN A 218 19.62 12.96 -8.05
N LYS A 219 20.78 13.62 -8.20
CA LYS A 219 22.06 13.12 -7.66
C LYS A 219 22.08 12.97 -6.13
N LYS A 220 21.11 13.56 -5.41
CA LYS A 220 20.96 13.45 -3.96
C LYS A 220 20.01 12.32 -3.53
N GLY A 221 19.45 11.58 -4.48
CA GLY A 221 18.46 10.54 -4.22
C GLY A 221 17.06 11.09 -3.96
N GLU A 222 16.78 12.36 -4.30
CA GLU A 222 15.45 12.95 -4.13
C GLU A 222 14.59 12.65 -5.37
N LEU A 223 13.32 12.30 -5.14
CA LEU A 223 12.33 12.04 -6.17
C LEU A 223 12.13 13.28 -7.06
N LEU A 224 12.27 13.11 -8.38
CA LEU A 224 11.90 14.13 -9.36
C LEU A 224 10.44 13.95 -9.76
N THR A 225 9.54 14.70 -9.12
CA THR A 225 8.08 14.56 -9.32
C THR A 225 7.64 14.89 -10.75
N ASP A 226 8.33 15.79 -11.44
CA ASP A 226 8.16 16.10 -12.87
C ASP A 226 8.69 14.99 -13.80
N LYS A 227 9.46 14.04 -13.25
CA LYS A 227 9.97 12.83 -13.89
C LYS A 227 9.36 11.56 -13.28
N THR A 228 8.15 11.65 -12.74
CA THR A 228 7.36 10.47 -12.37
C THR A 228 6.57 10.01 -13.58
N CYS A 229 6.52 8.69 -13.78
CA CYS A 229 5.79 8.06 -14.89
C CYS A 229 4.49 7.40 -14.39
N VAL A 230 4.60 6.58 -13.36
CA VAL A 230 3.51 5.78 -12.80
C VAL A 230 3.68 5.70 -11.28
N SER A 231 2.58 5.59 -10.53
CA SER A 231 2.60 5.14 -9.14
C SER A 231 1.46 4.17 -8.84
N PHE A 232 1.67 3.31 -7.84
CA PHE A 232 0.60 2.57 -7.19
C PHE A 232 0.38 3.13 -5.79
N MET A 233 -0.83 3.59 -5.50
CA MET A 233 -1.21 4.05 -4.18
C MET A 233 -2.06 2.97 -3.50
N TYR A 234 -1.63 2.54 -2.33
CA TYR A 234 -2.37 1.68 -1.44
C TYR A 234 -3.03 2.50 -0.33
N ASP A 235 -4.36 2.55 -0.31
CA ASP A 235 -5.14 3.18 0.76
C ASP A 235 -5.92 2.11 1.55
N PRO A 236 -5.42 1.70 2.73
CA PRO A 236 -6.11 0.74 3.58
C PRO A 236 -7.41 1.29 4.20
N ALA A 237 -7.63 2.61 4.18
CA ALA A 237 -8.77 3.28 4.83
C ALA A 237 -9.97 3.52 3.89
N GLU A 238 -9.89 3.16 2.60
CA GLU A 238 -11.07 3.15 1.72
C GLU A 238 -12.05 2.05 2.17
N GLU A 239 -12.93 2.40 3.12
CA GLU A 239 -13.98 1.53 3.69
C GLU A 239 -15.12 1.25 2.70
N THR A 240 -15.26 2.09 1.66
CA THR A 240 -16.44 2.07 0.77
C THR A 240 -16.38 0.99 -0.30
N ASN A 241 -15.20 0.49 -0.67
CA ASN A 241 -15.03 -0.64 -1.58
C ASN A 241 -13.65 -1.30 -1.40
N PRO A 242 -13.58 -2.56 -0.90
CA PRO A 242 -12.32 -3.29 -0.74
C PRO A 242 -11.51 -3.46 -2.03
N LYS A 243 -12.15 -3.32 -3.20
CA LYS A 243 -11.54 -3.43 -4.52
C LYS A 243 -10.65 -2.22 -4.88
N ASP A 244 -10.91 -1.05 -4.30
CA ASP A 244 -10.23 0.20 -4.68
C ASP A 244 -8.93 0.48 -3.88
N LYS A 245 -8.61 -0.40 -2.91
CA LYS A 245 -7.49 -0.23 -1.98
C LYS A 245 -6.14 -0.06 -2.64
N LEU A 246 -5.94 -0.59 -3.85
CA LEU A 246 -4.77 -0.32 -4.67
C LEU A 246 -5.23 0.42 -5.92
N SER A 247 -4.66 1.60 -6.15
CA SER A 247 -4.99 2.46 -7.27
C SER A 247 -3.77 2.73 -8.13
N LEU A 248 -3.94 2.62 -9.45
CA LEU A 248 -2.92 2.97 -10.43
C LEU A 248 -3.05 4.44 -10.82
N TYR A 249 -1.96 5.20 -10.63
CA TYR A 249 -1.84 6.57 -11.12
C TYR A 249 -0.83 6.63 -12.24
N VAL A 250 -1.19 7.34 -13.30
CA VAL A 250 -0.30 7.64 -14.42
C VAL A 250 -0.06 9.14 -14.50
N TYR A 251 1.19 9.49 -14.80
CA TYR A 251 1.66 10.86 -14.77
C TYR A 251 1.79 11.38 -16.18
N LEU A 252 0.77 12.11 -16.65
CA LEU A 252 0.70 12.66 -18.00
C LEU A 252 0.85 14.19 -17.96
N PRO A 253 1.43 14.83 -18.98
CA PRO A 253 1.59 16.28 -19.02
C PRO A 253 0.23 16.97 -19.09
N THR A 254 -0.01 17.88 -18.16
CA THR A 254 -1.12 18.83 -18.22
C THR A 254 -0.58 20.25 -18.18
N ILE A 255 -1.33 21.19 -18.71
CA ILE A 255 -0.99 22.58 -18.55
C ILE A 255 -2.14 23.26 -17.83
N PHE A 256 -1.82 23.75 -16.62
CA PHE A 256 -2.77 24.50 -15.82
C PHE A 256 -2.54 26.00 -16.03
N SER A 257 -3.63 26.73 -16.27
CA SER A 257 -3.60 28.19 -16.35
C SER A 257 -4.25 28.75 -15.09
N MET A 258 -3.44 29.37 -14.23
CA MET A 258 -3.97 30.32 -13.25
C MET A 258 -3.99 31.71 -13.89
N VAL A 259 -4.97 32.54 -13.53
CA VAL A 259 -5.36 33.86 -14.08
C VAL A 259 -4.21 34.79 -14.53
N THR A 260 -2.96 34.60 -14.08
CA THR A 260 -1.80 35.40 -14.51
C THR A 260 -0.57 34.64 -15.01
N LYS A 261 -0.50 33.30 -14.92
CA LYS A 261 0.65 32.49 -15.40
C LYS A 261 0.26 31.08 -15.83
N ASN A 262 0.75 30.66 -17.00
CA ASN A 262 0.72 29.26 -17.44
C ASN A 262 1.88 28.51 -16.82
N VAL A 263 1.59 27.46 -16.05
CA VAL A 263 2.62 26.59 -15.46
C VAL A 263 2.47 25.21 -16.09
N LYS A 264 3.49 24.76 -16.83
CA LYS A 264 3.57 23.37 -17.30
C LYS A 264 3.76 22.48 -16.09
N ARG A 265 2.89 21.48 -15.91
CA ARG A 265 3.02 20.49 -14.84
C ARG A 265 2.85 19.09 -15.41
N VAL A 266 3.30 18.12 -14.64
CA VAL A 266 2.91 16.73 -14.85
C VAL A 266 1.82 16.48 -13.82
N ASP A 267 0.71 15.93 -14.29
CA ASP A 267 -0.44 15.67 -13.45
C ASP A 267 -0.68 14.18 -13.32
N ARG A 268 -1.31 13.81 -12.22
CA ARG A 268 -1.63 12.42 -11.92
C ARG A 268 -3.08 12.15 -12.26
N ILE A 269 -3.29 11.10 -13.02
CA ILE A 269 -4.63 10.62 -13.36
C ILE A 269 -4.79 9.28 -12.70
N ARG A 270 -5.84 9.13 -11.89
CA ARG A 270 -6.23 7.83 -11.36
C ARG A 270 -6.89 7.05 -12.49
N ILE A 271 -6.38 5.85 -12.73
CA ILE A 271 -7.04 4.85 -13.57
C ILE A 271 -7.91 4.01 -12.65
N CYS A 272 -9.22 4.07 -12.82
CA CYS A 272 -10.16 3.16 -12.16
C CYS A 272 -10.24 1.87 -12.98
N THR A 273 -9.83 0.76 -12.39
CA THR A 273 -9.78 -0.56 -13.01
C THR A 273 -9.77 -1.63 -11.92
N ASP A 274 -10.66 -2.62 -12.05
CA ASP A 274 -10.68 -3.79 -11.16
C ASP A 274 -9.64 -4.85 -11.61
N ASP A 275 -9.40 -4.96 -12.91
CA ASP A 275 -8.61 -6.03 -13.55
C ASP A 275 -7.22 -5.58 -14.00
N TYR A 276 -6.90 -4.28 -13.85
CA TYR A 276 -5.66 -3.65 -14.34
C TYR A 276 -5.41 -3.85 -15.84
N THR A 277 -6.46 -4.14 -16.61
CA THR A 277 -6.42 -4.41 -18.05
C THR A 277 -7.23 -3.37 -18.81
N ASN A 278 -8.50 -3.22 -18.43
CA ASN A 278 -9.44 -2.29 -19.05
C ASN A 278 -9.65 -1.07 -18.15
N VAL A 279 -9.82 0.09 -18.79
CA VAL A 279 -10.04 1.35 -18.09
C VAL A 279 -11.54 1.60 -18.02
N GLU A 280 -12.07 1.64 -16.81
CA GLU A 280 -13.49 1.92 -16.60
C GLU A 280 -13.76 3.42 -16.54
N LYS A 281 -12.86 4.15 -15.87
CA LYS A 281 -13.00 5.59 -15.65
C LYS A 281 -11.65 6.25 -15.39
N PHE A 282 -11.57 7.53 -15.74
CA PHE A 282 -10.51 8.44 -15.33
C PHE A 282 -10.98 9.35 -14.20
N GLU A 283 -10.15 9.51 -13.17
CA GLU A 283 -10.28 10.60 -12.22
C GLU A 283 -9.04 11.48 -12.31
N ASP A 284 -9.19 12.64 -12.95
CA ASP A 284 -8.18 13.69 -12.89
C ASP A 284 -8.25 14.36 -11.51
N PHE A 285 -7.09 14.43 -10.85
CA PHE A 285 -6.98 14.87 -9.47
C PHE A 285 -7.40 16.35 -9.29
N TYR A 286 -7.15 17.22 -10.27
CA TYR A 286 -7.44 18.66 -10.13
C TYR A 286 -8.88 19.02 -10.48
N THR A 287 -9.54 18.32 -11.40
CA THR A 287 -10.99 18.47 -11.63
C THR A 287 -11.81 18.05 -10.40
N ARG A 288 -11.25 17.23 -9.50
CA ARG A 288 -11.90 16.80 -8.25
C ARG A 288 -11.74 17.80 -7.10
N CYS A 289 -10.65 18.57 -7.07
CA CYS A 289 -10.31 19.48 -5.96
C CYS A 289 -11.04 20.83 -6.00
N TYR A 290 -11.53 21.26 -7.16
CA TYR A 290 -12.29 22.50 -7.31
C TYR A 290 -13.74 22.17 -7.71
N ARG A 291 -14.56 21.74 -6.73
CA ARG A 291 -15.98 21.46 -6.97
C ARG A 291 -16.82 22.72 -7.18
N ASP A 292 -16.32 23.88 -6.74
CA ASP A 292 -17.06 25.14 -6.72
C ASP A 292 -16.63 26.15 -7.79
N ASP A 293 -15.56 25.84 -8.57
CA ASP A 293 -15.11 26.64 -9.71
C ASP A 293 -14.91 25.71 -10.92
N PRO A 294 -15.48 26.01 -12.10
CA PRO A 294 -15.26 25.19 -13.28
C PRO A 294 -13.78 25.26 -13.69
N CYS A 295 -13.00 24.25 -13.31
CA CYS A 295 -11.65 24.07 -13.84
C CYS A 295 -11.72 23.64 -15.29
N TYR A 296 -11.26 24.52 -16.17
CA TYR A 296 -11.11 24.24 -17.60
C TYR A 296 -9.69 23.72 -17.88
N LEU A 297 -9.59 22.55 -18.55
CA LEU A 297 -8.32 22.09 -19.09
C LEU A 297 -7.97 22.97 -20.29
N ASN A 298 -7.04 23.90 -20.04
CA ASN A 298 -6.59 24.85 -21.04
C ASN A 298 -5.35 24.33 -21.74
N TYR A 299 -5.29 24.57 -23.04
CA TYR A 299 -4.12 24.30 -23.86
C TYR A 299 -3.38 25.61 -24.13
N PRO A 300 -2.24 25.93 -23.49
CA PRO A 300 -1.56 27.18 -23.77
C PRO A 300 -0.23 26.90 -24.46
N LEU A 301 -0.23 27.05 -25.77
CA LEU A 301 0.96 27.50 -26.45
C LEU A 301 0.58 28.81 -27.13
N ARG A 302 1.16 29.91 -26.61
CA ARG A 302 1.03 31.30 -27.11
C ARG A 302 1.34 31.48 -28.60
N THR A 303 1.62 30.42 -29.35
CA THR A 303 1.91 30.43 -30.78
C THR A 303 0.66 30.40 -31.65
N THR A 304 -0.50 30.05 -31.10
CA THR A 304 -1.79 30.09 -31.80
C THR A 304 -2.76 30.86 -30.92
N GLU A 305 -3.47 31.86 -31.45
CA GLU A 305 -4.46 32.69 -30.74
C GLU A 305 -5.70 31.91 -30.25
N ILE A 306 -5.58 30.59 -30.11
CA ILE A 306 -6.64 29.64 -29.85
C ILE A 306 -6.50 29.17 -28.41
N ASN A 307 -7.28 29.77 -27.50
CA ASN A 307 -7.54 29.21 -26.18
C ASN A 307 -8.63 28.13 -26.33
N GLU A 308 -8.24 26.95 -26.80
CA GLU A 308 -9.15 25.81 -26.82
C GLU A 308 -9.35 25.27 -25.40
N VAL A 309 -10.61 25.22 -24.99
CA VAL A 309 -11.07 24.69 -23.71
C VAL A 309 -11.62 23.29 -23.96
N TYR A 310 -11.03 22.27 -23.33
CA TYR A 310 -11.50 20.90 -23.47
C TYR A 310 -12.41 20.50 -22.31
N LYS A 311 -13.49 19.78 -22.65
CA LYS A 311 -14.47 19.27 -21.68
C LYS A 311 -14.03 17.96 -21.02
N SER A 312 -13.03 17.27 -21.58
CA SER A 312 -12.50 16.01 -21.05
C SER A 312 -10.97 16.01 -21.12
N PHE A 313 -10.34 15.27 -20.19
CA PHE A 313 -8.89 15.05 -20.20
C PHE A 313 -8.44 14.33 -21.49
N GLN A 314 -9.23 13.37 -21.95
CA GLN A 314 -8.97 12.60 -23.16
C GLN A 314 -8.85 13.50 -24.40
N ASP A 315 -9.81 14.41 -24.61
CA ASP A 315 -9.79 15.34 -25.74
C ASP A 315 -8.59 16.28 -25.66
N TYR A 316 -8.30 16.79 -24.46
CA TYR A 316 -7.12 17.61 -24.21
C TYR A 316 -5.84 16.86 -24.61
N TYR A 317 -5.66 15.62 -24.13
CA TYR A 317 -4.42 14.88 -24.29
C TYR A 317 -4.20 14.40 -25.72
N ILE A 318 -5.27 14.02 -26.44
CA ILE A 318 -5.20 13.72 -27.88
C ILE A 318 -4.65 14.91 -28.65
N ASN A 319 -5.17 16.12 -28.39
CA ASN A 319 -4.70 17.32 -29.08
C ASN A 319 -3.29 17.74 -28.62
N TYR A 320 -2.94 17.52 -27.35
CA TYR A 320 -1.57 17.64 -26.87
C TYR A 320 -0.59 16.76 -27.65
N ARG A 321 -0.88 15.48 -27.81
CA ARG A 321 -0.01 14.55 -28.55
C ARG A 321 0.08 14.87 -30.04
N LYS A 322 -0.99 15.36 -30.69
CA LYS A 322 -0.93 15.85 -32.09
C LYS A 322 0.09 16.96 -32.25
N TYR A 323 0.12 17.91 -31.32
CA TYR A 323 1.11 18.98 -31.33
C TYR A 323 2.52 18.45 -31.01
N MET A 324 2.66 17.60 -29.99
CA MET A 324 3.97 17.09 -29.60
C MET A 324 4.58 16.18 -30.66
N LYS A 325 3.78 15.50 -31.49
CA LYS A 325 4.26 14.75 -32.66
C LYS A 325 5.15 15.60 -33.56
N SER A 326 4.80 16.87 -33.78
CA SER A 326 5.58 17.76 -34.64
C SER A 326 6.89 18.23 -34.01
N ARG A 327 7.11 18.01 -32.71
CA ARG A 327 8.27 18.51 -31.95
C ARG A 327 9.16 17.43 -31.34
N GLN A 328 8.57 16.35 -30.84
CA GLN A 328 9.24 15.31 -30.07
C GLN A 328 9.02 13.91 -30.66
N LYS A 329 8.42 13.80 -31.85
CA LYS A 329 8.17 12.53 -32.56
C LYS A 329 7.38 11.50 -31.74
N LEU A 330 6.57 11.96 -30.79
CA LEU A 330 5.63 11.10 -30.08
C LEU A 330 4.60 10.52 -31.05
N ARG A 331 4.19 9.27 -30.82
CA ARG A 331 3.14 8.66 -31.64
C ARG A 331 1.82 9.44 -31.47
N PRO A 332 1.00 9.53 -32.53
CA PRO A 332 -0.40 9.93 -32.39
C PRO A 332 -1.11 9.03 -31.37
N VAL A 333 -2.07 9.62 -30.68
CA VAL A 333 -2.98 8.90 -29.80
C VAL A 333 -4.41 9.25 -30.18
N ASP A 334 -5.33 8.33 -30.01
CA ASP A 334 -6.76 8.53 -30.24
C ASP A 334 -7.59 8.02 -29.06
N ALA A 335 -8.91 8.00 -29.21
CA ALA A 335 -9.82 7.60 -28.14
C ALA A 335 -9.65 6.14 -27.69
N SER A 336 -9.21 5.25 -28.57
CA SER A 336 -9.00 3.83 -28.24
C SER A 336 -7.79 3.61 -27.35
N ASP A 337 -6.80 4.51 -27.34
CA ASP A 337 -5.65 4.43 -26.44
C ASP A 337 -6.02 4.59 -24.96
N PHE A 338 -7.21 5.12 -24.67
CA PHE A 338 -7.69 5.37 -23.31
C PHE A 338 -8.54 4.22 -22.75
N THR A 339 -8.78 3.16 -23.51
CA THR A 339 -9.60 2.02 -23.05
C THR A 339 -8.76 0.92 -22.40
N SER A 340 -7.44 0.94 -22.56
CA SER A 340 -6.51 -0.06 -22.04
C SER A 340 -5.47 0.54 -21.12
N VAL A 341 -5.23 -0.12 -19.99
CA VAL A 341 -4.16 0.21 -19.04
C VAL A 341 -2.79 0.16 -19.72
N ASP A 342 -2.56 -0.81 -20.61
CA ASP A 342 -1.28 -0.94 -21.32
C ASP A 342 -0.99 0.21 -22.26
N SER A 343 -2.01 0.69 -22.97
CA SER A 343 -1.91 1.85 -23.86
C SER A 343 -1.60 3.10 -23.07
N ILE A 344 -2.25 3.30 -21.92
CA ILE A 344 -2.01 4.47 -21.08
C ILE A 344 -0.63 4.44 -20.42
N ILE A 345 -0.19 3.30 -19.90
CA ILE A 345 1.18 3.14 -19.39
C ILE A 345 2.18 3.43 -20.51
N GLN A 346 1.94 2.92 -21.72
CA GLN A 346 2.80 3.18 -22.87
C GLN A 346 2.86 4.68 -23.20
N MET A 347 1.73 5.39 -23.15
CA MET A 347 1.69 6.84 -23.31
C MET A 347 2.52 7.56 -22.23
N ALA A 348 2.41 7.15 -20.96
CA ALA A 348 3.14 7.74 -19.86
C ALA A 348 4.66 7.52 -19.98
N LEU A 349 5.08 6.32 -20.41
CA LEU A 349 6.49 5.97 -20.62
C LEU A 349 7.10 6.78 -21.78
N GLU A 350 6.40 6.87 -22.91
CA GLU A 350 6.80 7.69 -24.05
C GLU A 350 6.95 9.17 -23.67
N ASP A 351 5.97 9.72 -22.95
CA ASP A 351 6.02 11.11 -22.50
C ASP A 351 7.16 11.33 -21.51
N TRP A 352 7.37 10.39 -20.60
CA TRP A 352 8.46 10.44 -19.65
C TRP A 352 9.83 10.45 -20.35
N SER A 353 10.00 9.70 -21.44
CA SER A 353 11.27 9.59 -22.18
C SER A 353 11.75 10.89 -22.82
N VAL A 354 10.82 11.81 -23.10
CA VAL A 354 11.09 13.09 -23.80
C VAL A 354 11.03 14.30 -22.88
N ARG A 355 10.79 14.08 -21.59
CA ARG A 355 10.91 15.10 -20.54
C ARG A 355 12.36 15.23 -20.15
#